data_AF-A0A377Z3A3-F1
#
_entry.id   AF-A0A377Z3A3-F1
#
_cell.length_a   1.000
_cell.length_b   1.000
_cell.length_c   1.000
_cell.angle_alpha   90.00
_cell.angle_beta   90.00
_cell.angle_gamma   90.00
#
_symmetry.space_group_name_H-M   'P 1'
#
loop_
_entity.id
_entity.type
_entity.pdbx_description
1 polymer ?
#
loop_
_entity_poly.entity_id
_entity_poly.type
_entity_poly.pdbx_seq_one_letter_code
_entity_poly.pdbx_strand_id
1 'polypeptide(L)'
;MSNISVQLDELMTRKGYTQSHVARAIGRSPAAISTFLSGKYSGDIKTLESELSGFIQRESDKDRLHHLNIDFVPTVTAKSGLEVIRMAHLETIST
;
A
#
# COMPACT_ATOMS: atom_id res chain seq x y z
N MET A 1 -2.51 -6.25 24.79
CA MET A 1 -2.58 -5.79 23.38
C MET A 1 -1.16 -5.82 22.84
N SER A 2 -0.92 -6.49 21.71
CA SER A 2 0.41 -6.45 21.10
C SER A 2 0.62 -5.12 20.39
N ASN A 3 1.88 -4.69 20.27
CA ASN A 3 2.25 -3.41 19.66
C ASN A 3 1.71 -3.28 18.22
N ILE A 4 1.63 -4.40 17.50
CA ILE A 4 1.12 -4.49 16.13
C ILE A 4 -0.38 -4.19 16.05
N SER A 5 -1.18 -4.65 17.02
CA SER A 5 -2.63 -4.36 17.02
C SER A 5 -2.91 -2.86 17.12
N VAL A 6 -2.10 -2.12 17.90
CA VAL A 6 -2.22 -0.66 18.06
C VAL A 6 -1.85 0.04 16.76
N GLN A 7 -0.70 -0.30 16.16
CA GLN A 7 -0.27 0.26 14.88
C GLN A 7 -1.29 0.02 13.76
N LEU A 8 -1.91 -1.17 13.75
CA LEU A 8 -2.93 -1.51 12.78
C LEU A 8 -4.20 -0.66 12.96
N ASP A 9 -4.68 -0.51 14.19
CA ASP A 9 -5.87 0.30 14.50
C ASP A 9 -5.67 1.77 14.13
N GLU A 10 -4.50 2.32 14.45
CA GLU A 10 -4.13 3.68 14.05
C GLU A 10 -4.07 3.82 12.52
N LEU A 11 -3.45 2.87 11.82
CA LEU A 11 -3.36 2.90 10.36
C LEU A 11 -4.74 2.83 9.72
N MET A 12 -5.61 1.96 10.23
CA MET A 12 -6.99 1.84 9.78
C MET A 12 -7.77 3.15 9.98
N THR A 13 -7.59 3.80 11.14
CA THR A 13 -8.21 5.09 11.43
C THR A 13 -7.69 6.19 10.50
N ARG A 14 -6.36 6.28 10.31
CA ARG A 14 -5.74 7.30 9.45
C ARG A 14 -6.13 7.16 7.98
N LYS A 15 -6.25 5.93 7.47
CA LYS A 15 -6.55 5.62 6.06
C LYS A 15 -8.03 5.39 5.77
N GLY A 16 -8.87 5.30 6.80
CA GLY A 16 -10.27 4.90 6.67
C GLY A 16 -10.44 3.43 6.22
N TYR A 17 -9.46 2.56 6.51
CA TYR A 17 -9.55 1.16 6.16
C TYR A 17 -10.44 0.39 7.11
N THR A 18 -11.27 -0.48 6.55
CA THR A 18 -12.11 -1.41 7.31
C THR A 18 -11.35 -2.70 7.61
N GLN A 19 -11.77 -3.44 8.65
CA GLN A 19 -11.18 -4.76 8.96
C GLN A 19 -11.25 -5.71 7.76
N SER A 20 -12.34 -5.64 6.98
CA SER A 20 -12.51 -6.39 5.74
C SER A 20 -11.52 -6.00 4.64
N HIS A 21 -11.14 -4.72 4.56
CA HIS A 21 -10.09 -4.26 3.64
C HIS A 21 -8.74 -4.90 4.01
N VAL A 22 -8.34 -4.76 5.27
CA VAL A 22 -7.07 -5.31 5.78
C VAL A 22 -7.02 -6.82 5.57
N ALA A 23 -8.10 -7.53 5.92
CA ALA A 23 -8.22 -8.98 5.75
C ALA A 23 -7.96 -9.40 4.29
N ARG A 24 -8.58 -8.71 3.31
CA ARG A 24 -8.34 -8.96 1.88
C ARG A 24 -6.90 -8.68 1.47
N ALA A 25 -6.30 -7.61 1.98
CA ALA A 25 -4.93 -7.20 1.64
C ALA A 25 -3.85 -8.18 2.13
N ILE A 26 -4.16 -9.01 3.15
CA ILE A 26 -3.28 -10.06 3.67
C ILE A 26 -3.77 -11.48 3.34
N GLY A 27 -4.88 -11.64 2.61
CA GLY A 27 -5.42 -12.95 2.25
C GLY A 27 -6.05 -13.72 3.42
N ARG A 28 -6.56 -13.03 4.44
CA ARG A 28 -7.21 -13.61 5.63
C ARG A 28 -8.70 -13.29 5.70
N SER A 29 -9.40 -13.95 6.62
CA SER A 29 -10.82 -13.67 6.88
C SER A 29 -10.99 -12.42 7.75
N PRO A 30 -12.08 -11.65 7.60
CA PRO A 30 -12.37 -10.51 8.47
C PRO A 30 -12.46 -10.90 9.96
N ALA A 31 -12.93 -12.12 10.24
CA ALA A 31 -13.01 -12.66 11.60
C ALA A 31 -11.63 -12.86 12.25
N ALA A 32 -10.60 -13.18 11.46
CA ALA A 32 -9.23 -13.28 11.99
C ALA A 32 -8.73 -11.92 12.48
N ILE A 33 -9.02 -10.84 11.73
CA ILE A 33 -8.65 -9.47 12.13
C ILE A 33 -9.43 -9.03 13.37
N SER A 34 -10.74 -9.30 13.43
CA SER A 34 -11.56 -8.87 14.58
C SER A 34 -11.16 -9.57 15.89
N THR A 35 -10.88 -10.87 15.83
CA THR A 35 -10.43 -11.66 16.98
C THR A 35 -9.00 -11.33 17.37
N PHE A 36 -8.13 -10.98 16.41
CA PHE A 36 -6.79 -10.47 16.67
C PHE A 36 -6.80 -9.12 17.39
N LEU A 37 -7.58 -8.15 16.90
CA LEU A 37 -7.77 -6.85 17.57
C LEU A 37 -8.37 -6.99 18.98
N SER A 38 -9.25 -7.98 19.17
CA SER A 38 -9.84 -8.30 20.48
C SER A 38 -8.89 -9.06 21.42
N GLY A 39 -7.71 -9.48 20.95
CA GLY A 39 -6.75 -10.29 21.71
C GLY A 39 -7.18 -11.74 21.97
N LYS A 40 -8.18 -12.23 21.23
CA LYS A 40 -8.80 -13.57 21.39
C LYS A 40 -8.43 -14.55 20.28
N TYR A 41 -7.54 -14.16 19.36
CA TYR A 41 -7.12 -15.02 18.26
C TYR A 41 -6.31 -16.21 18.80
N SER A 42 -6.82 -17.42 18.59
CA SER A 42 -6.20 -18.68 19.07
C SER A 42 -5.41 -19.44 18.00
N GLY A 43 -5.32 -18.88 16.79
CA GLY A 43 -4.55 -19.46 15.68
C GLY A 43 -3.06 -19.12 15.76
N ASP A 44 -2.37 -19.23 14.63
CA ASP A 44 -0.96 -18.84 14.52
C ASP A 44 -0.81 -17.31 14.55
N ILE A 45 -0.63 -16.77 15.75
CA ILE A 45 -0.45 -15.34 16.00
C ILE A 45 0.83 -14.83 15.34
N LYS A 46 1.91 -15.62 15.31
CA LYS A 46 3.21 -15.14 14.81
C LYS A 46 3.16 -14.89 13.31
N THR A 47 2.55 -15.81 12.56
CA THR A 47 2.35 -15.61 11.11
C THR A 47 1.45 -14.41 10.85
N LEU A 48 0.35 -14.28 11.58
CA LEU A 48 -0.57 -13.16 11.41
C LEU A 48 0.10 -11.81 11.73
N GLU A 49 0.90 -11.74 12.80
CA GLU A 49 1.68 -10.56 13.15
C GLU A 49 2.70 -10.20 12.08
N SER A 50 3.38 -11.19 11.49
CA SER A 50 4.31 -10.96 10.37
C SER A 50 3.59 -10.43 9.12
N GLU A 51 2.44 -10.98 8.78
CA GLU A 51 1.62 -10.55 7.64
C GLU A 51 1.12 -9.11 7.83
N LEU A 52 0.65 -8.79 9.04
CA LEU A 52 0.16 -7.46 9.41
C LEU A 52 1.30 -6.43 9.46
N SER A 53 2.46 -6.79 10.00
CA SER A 53 3.65 -5.94 9.97
C SER A 53 4.08 -5.62 8.54
N GLY A 54 4.09 -6.61 7.65
CA GLY A 54 4.37 -6.41 6.23
C GLY A 54 3.32 -5.56 5.51
N PHE A 55 2.04 -5.64 5.91
CA PHE A 55 1.00 -4.75 5.40
C PHE A 55 1.23 -3.29 5.85
N ILE A 56 1.47 -3.07 7.14
CA ILE A 56 1.73 -1.73 7.71
C ILE A 56 2.94 -1.09 7.01
N GLN A 57 4.04 -1.84 6.86
CA GLN A 57 5.25 -1.34 6.21
C GLN A 57 4.98 -0.92 4.77
N ARG A 58 4.25 -1.73 3.99
CA ARG A 58 3.89 -1.38 2.59
C ARG A 58 3.08 -0.09 2.50
N GLU A 59 2.13 0.12 3.41
CA GLU A 59 1.34 1.35 3.42
C GLU A 59 2.17 2.56 3.87
N SER A 60 3.07 2.41 4.84
CA SER A 60 4.02 3.45 5.21
C SER A 60 4.99 3.80 4.07
N ASP A 61 5.46 2.80 3.33
CA ASP A 61 6.35 3.01 2.19
C ASP A 61 5.64 3.74 1.04
N LYS A 62 4.38 3.39 0.76
CA LYS A 62 3.54 4.14 -0.20
C LYS A 62 3.41 5.60 0.21
N ASP A 63 3.11 5.87 1.47
CA ASP A 63 2.99 7.24 1.97
C ASP A 63 4.30 8.02 1.80
N ARG A 64 5.43 7.39 2.15
CA ARG A 64 6.75 8.00 1.95
C ARG A 64 7.02 8.31 0.47
N LEU A 65 6.67 7.40 -0.44
CA LEU A 65 6.83 7.60 -1.88
C LEU A 65 5.90 8.70 -2.41
N HIS A 66 4.67 8.80 -1.92
CA HIS A 66 3.74 9.87 -2.28
C HIS A 66 4.20 11.25 -1.78
N HIS A 67 4.91 11.30 -0.64
CA HIS A 67 5.49 12.54 -0.12
C HIS A 67 6.82 12.93 -0.77
N LEU A 68 7.52 11.98 -1.41
CA LEU A 68 8.68 12.26 -2.25
C LEU A 68 8.19 12.81 -3.60
N ASN A 69 7.87 14.10 -3.61
CA ASN A 69 7.64 14.84 -4.85
C ASN A 69 8.99 15.01 -5.56
N ILE A 70 9.49 13.93 -6.17
CA ILE A 70 10.68 13.97 -7.02
C ILE A 70 10.24 14.69 -8.29
N ASP A 71 10.46 16.01 -8.33
CA ASP A 71 10.28 16.78 -9.56
C ASP A 71 11.10 16.10 -10.65
N PHE A 72 10.42 15.70 -11.72
CA PHE A 72 11.08 15.11 -12.87
C PHE A 72 12.05 16.15 -13.44
N VAL A 73 13.34 15.91 -13.29
CA VAL A 73 14.39 16.72 -13.92
C VAL A 73 14.72 16.07 -15.27
N PRO A 74 14.17 16.55 -16.39
CA PRO A 74 14.43 15.96 -17.69
C PRO A 74 15.91 16.14 -18.05
N THR A 75 16.64 15.03 -18.09
CA THR A 75 17.95 14.96 -18.76
C THR A 75 17.77 15.06 -20.27
N VAL A 76 18.83 15.41 -21.01
CA VAL A 76 18.77 15.63 -22.46
C VAL A 76 18.18 14.41 -23.19
N THR A 77 18.60 13.20 -22.80
CA THR A 77 18.08 11.94 -23.35
C THR A 77 16.61 11.69 -23.01
N ALA A 78 16.17 12.05 -21.80
CA ALA A 78 14.78 11.87 -21.39
C ALA A 78 13.83 12.79 -22.18
N LYS A 79 14.27 14.00 -22.57
CA LYS A 79 13.49 14.88 -23.46
C LYS A 79 13.28 14.24 -24.83
N SER A 80 14.34 13.70 -25.43
CA SER A 80 14.25 13.06 -26.75
C SER A 80 13.32 11.84 -26.73
N GLY A 81 13.37 11.02 -25.66
CA GLY A 81 12.46 9.88 -25.51
C GLY A 81 10.99 10.32 -25.37
N LEU A 82 10.71 11.35 -24.57
CA LEU A 82 9.36 11.90 -24.42
C LEU A 82 8.83 12.53 -25.72
N GLU A 83 9.69 13.12 -26.53
CA GLU A 83 9.32 13.69 -27.83
C GLU A 83 8.87 12.60 -28.81
N VAL A 84 9.60 11.48 -28.89
CA VAL A 84 9.22 10.32 -29.71
C VAL A 84 7.87 9.73 -29.26
N ILE A 85 7.66 9.59 -27.95
CA ILE A 85 6.38 9.12 -27.39
C ILE A 85 5.24 10.07 -27.79
N ARG A 86 5.47 11.38 -27.73
CA ARG A 86 4.49 12.39 -28.14
C ARG A 86 4.19 12.31 -29.64
N MET A 87 5.20 12.14 -30.49
CA MET A 87 4.99 11.98 -31.94
C MET A 87 4.17 10.74 -32.26
N ALA A 88 4.52 9.59 -31.68
CA ALA A 88 3.78 8.34 -31.88
C ALA A 88 2.30 8.44 -31.47
N HIS A 89 2.02 9.13 -30.35
CA HIS A 89 0.64 9.37 -29.91
C HIS A 89 -0.14 10.27 -30.88
N LEU A 90 0.51 11.28 -31.46
CA LEU A 90 -0.11 12.16 -32.46
C LEU A 90 -0.34 11.45 -33.80
N GLU A 91 0.57 10.60 -34.24
CA GLU A 91 0.43 9.82 -35.48
C GLU A 91 -0.69 8.78 -35.39
N THR A 92 -0.90 8.19 -34.21
CA THR A 92 -1.98 7.21 -33.97
C THR A 92 -3.38 7.85 -34.09
N ILE A 93 -3.51 9.16 -33.91
CA ILE A 93 -4.80 9.88 -34.00
C ILE A 93 -5.08 10.37 -35.43
N SER A 94 -4.09 10.32 -36.33
CA SER A 94 -4.20 10.82 -37.71
C SER A 94 -4.44 9.74 -38.78
N THR A 95 -4.73 8.50 -38.39
CA THR A 95 -5.03 7.37 -39.29
C THR A 95 -6.43 6.84 -39.02
#